data_AF-A0A151RFA1-F1
#
_entry.id   AF-A0A151RFA1-F1
#
_cell.length_a   1.000
_cell.length_b   1.000
_cell.length_c   1.000
_cell.angle_alpha   90.00
_cell.angle_beta   90.00
_cell.angle_gamma   90.00
#
_symmetry.space_group_name_H-M   'P 1'
#
loop_
_entity.id
_entity.type
_entity.pdbx_description
1 polymer ?
#
loop_
_entity_poly.entity_id
_entity_poly.type
_entity_poly.pdbx_seq_one_letter_code
_entity_poly.pdbx_strand_id
1 'polypeptide(L)' 'MAPPAGFESNVKKLVCKLNKSIYGLKRAPRAWFDRLKHTFLQFGFKGSKCDPSLFMCMT' A
#
# COMPACT_ATOMS: atom_id res chain seq x y z
N MET A 1 -11.28 13.23 -13.61
CA MET A 1 -11.03 13.55 -12.19
C MET A 1 -11.98 14.67 -11.82
N ALA A 2 -13.14 14.32 -11.27
CA ALA A 2 -14.14 15.30 -10.86
C ALA A 2 -13.86 15.77 -9.43
N PRO A 3 -14.15 17.04 -9.10
CA PRO A 3 -14.03 17.52 -7.73
C PRO A 3 -15.02 16.79 -6.80
N PRO A 4 -14.73 16.68 -5.50
CA PRO A 4 -15.61 16.04 -4.54
C PRO A 4 -16.94 16.79 -4.39
N ALA A 5 -17.99 16.06 -3.99
CA ALA A 5 -19.31 16.64 -3.75
C ALA A 5 -19.23 17.74 -2.67
N GLY A 6 -19.72 18.94 -2.99
CA GLY A 6 -19.64 20.12 -2.11
C GLY A 6 -18.50 21.10 -2.41
N PHE A 7 -17.67 20.85 -3.43
CA PHE A 7 -16.65 21.79 -3.87
C PHE A 7 -17.21 22.79 -4.90
N GLU A 8 -17.77 23.90 -4.43
CA GLU A 8 -18.19 25.03 -5.26
C GLU A 8 -16.98 25.86 -5.65
N SER A 9 -16.63 25.89 -6.94
CA SER A 9 -15.53 26.70 -7.45
C SER A 9 -15.99 27.62 -8.58
N ASN A 10 -15.77 28.93 -8.40
CA ASN A 10 -16.12 29.97 -9.37
C ASN A 10 -15.24 29.93 -10.65
N VAL A 11 -14.28 29.00 -10.74
CA VAL A 11 -13.33 28.87 -11.85
C VAL A 11 -13.45 27.49 -12.50
N LYS A 12 -13.99 27.47 -13.72
CA LYS A 12 -14.39 26.27 -14.49
C LYS A 12 -13.29 25.24 -14.81
N LYS A 13 -12.04 25.42 -14.34
CA LYS A 13 -10.88 24.56 -14.71
C LYS A 13 -9.94 24.22 -13.54
N LEU A 14 -10.46 24.15 -12.31
CA LEU A 14 -9.66 23.63 -11.19
C LEU A 14 -9.78 22.10 -11.14
N VAL A 15 -8.65 21.42 -11.33
CA VAL A 15 -8.52 19.97 -11.14
C VAL A 15 -7.81 19.70 -9.83
N CYS A 16 -8.30 18.72 -9.05
CA CYS A 16 -7.66 18.32 -7.81
C CYS A 16 -6.38 17.51 -8.10
N LYS A 17 -5.21 18.06 -7.79
CA LYS A 17 -3.94 17.31 -7.86
C LYS A 17 -3.80 16.44 -6.61
N LEU A 18 -3.82 15.12 -6.78
CA LEU A 18 -3.51 14.19 -5.70
C LEU A 18 -2.02 14.27 -5.37
N ASN A 19 -1.70 14.72 -4.16
CA ASN A 19 -0.30 14.79 -3.68
C ASN A 19 0.24 13.41 -3.27
N LYS A 20 -0.65 12.45 -2.99
CA LYS A 20 -0.37 11.04 -2.71
C LYS A 20 -1.45 10.16 -3.33
N SER A 21 -1.10 8.98 -3.84
CA SER A 21 -2.08 8.05 -4.43
C SER A 21 -3.00 7.48 -3.35
N ILE A 22 -4.31 7.52 -3.57
CA ILE A 22 -5.29 7.00 -2.59
C ILE A 22 -5.29 5.47 -2.57
N TYR A 23 -5.22 4.78 -3.73
CA TYR A 23 -5.28 3.31 -3.80
C TYR A 23 -4.55 2.69 -5.02
N GLY A 24 -3.37 3.16 -5.41
CA GLY A 24 -2.84 2.69 -6.70
C GLY A 24 -1.42 3.02 -7.05
N LEU A 25 -0.47 2.93 -6.12
CA LEU A 25 0.88 2.62 -6.55
C LEU A 25 0.90 1.11 -6.84
N LYS A 26 1.09 0.69 -8.10
CA LYS A 26 1.25 -0.74 -8.45
C LYS A 26 2.36 -1.42 -7.62
N ARG A 27 3.30 -0.60 -7.09
CA ARG A 27 4.37 -1.00 -6.19
C ARG A 27 3.99 -1.04 -4.70
N ALA A 28 2.87 -0.45 -4.28
CA ALA A 28 2.48 -0.40 -2.87
C ALA A 28 2.29 -1.81 -2.27
N PRO A 29 1.57 -2.76 -2.91
CA PRO A 29 1.42 -4.10 -2.35
C PRO A 29 2.77 -4.81 -2.15
N ARG A 30 3.70 -4.61 -3.09
CA ARG A 30 5.05 -5.20 -3.01
C ARG A 30 5.88 -4.56 -1.89
N ALA A 31 5.85 -3.24 -1.76
CA ALA A 31 6.52 -2.53 -0.68
C ALA A 31 5.99 -2.92 0.71
N TRP A 32 4.66 -3.12 0.83
CA TRP A 32 4.04 -3.63 2.05
C TRP A 32 4.48 -5.06 2.36
N PHE A 33 4.50 -5.95 1.36
CA PHE A 33 4.98 -7.32 1.53
C PHE A 33 6.45 -7.36 1.97
N ASP A 34 7.32 -6.57 1.35
CA ASP A 34 8.75 -6.50 1.71
C ASP A 34 8.94 -6.02 3.16
N ARG A 35 8.18 -4.99 3.57
CA ARG A 35 8.18 -4.48 4.95
C ARG A 35 7.74 -5.56 5.95
N LEU A 36 6.63 -6.22 5.65
CA LEU A 36 6.04 -7.26 6.50
C LEU A 36 6.99 -8.47 6.65
N LYS A 37 7.55 -8.93 5.53
CA LYS A 37 8.55 -10.01 5.50
C LYS A 37 9.75 -9.67 6.38
N HIS A 38 10.28 -8.45 6.27
CA HIS A 38 11.42 -8.03 7.08
C HIS A 38 11.09 -8.05 8.58
N THR A 39 9.90 -7.56 8.97
CA THR A 39 9.47 -7.61 10.37
C THR A 39 9.37 -9.04 10.90
N PHE A 40 8.75 -9.96 10.15
CA PHE A 40 8.66 -11.36 10.57
C PHE A 40 10.03 -12.03 10.74
N LEU A 41 10.97 -11.76 9.84
CA LEU A 41 12.34 -12.26 9.96
C LEU A 41 13.04 -11.71 11.22
N GLN A 42 12.83 -10.44 11.57
CA GLN A 42 13.36 -9.85 12.81
C GLN A 42 12.77 -10.50 14.07
N PHE A 43 11.50 -10.92 14.02
CA PHE A 43 10.85 -11.67 15.09
C PHE A 43 11.21 -13.16 15.11
N GLY A 44 12.09 -13.64 14.22
CA GLY A 44 12.55 -15.04 14.19
C GLY A 44 11.65 -16.01 13.41
N PHE A 45 10.63 -15.51 12.69
CA PHE A 45 9.80 -16.35 11.84
C PHE A 45 10.56 -16.79 10.58
N LYS A 46 10.24 -17.99 10.07
CA LYS A 46 10.80 -18.53 8.82
C LYS A 46 9.73 -18.63 7.76
N GLY A 47 10.04 -18.17 6.55
CA GLY A 47 9.16 -18.35 5.39
C GLY A 47 9.09 -19.81 4.96
N SER A 48 7.91 -20.27 4.54
CA SER A 48 7.72 -21.60 3.97
C SER A 48 8.37 -21.71 2.59
N LYS A 49 8.93 -22.88 2.28
CA LYS A 49 9.44 -23.19 0.94
C LYS A 49 8.33 -23.50 -0.05
N CYS A 50 7.19 -24.01 0.44
CA CYS A 50 6.05 -24.40 -0.40
C CYS A 50 5.13 -23.22 -0.69
N ASP A 51 5.06 -22.23 0.20
CA ASP A 51 4.19 -21.06 0.05
C ASP A 51 4.95 -19.76 0.44
N PRO A 52 5.12 -18.80 -0.49
CA PRO A 52 5.87 -17.55 -0.23
C PRO A 52 5.13 -16.54 0.65
N SER A 53 3.84 -16.73 0.92
CA SER A 53 3.02 -15.90 1.81
C SER A 53 3.00 -16.41 3.25
N LEU A 54 3.42 -17.65 3.48
CA LEU A 54 3.32 -18.32 4.78
C LEU A 54 4.61 -18.18 5.59
N PHE A 55 4.50 -17.67 6.81
CA PHE A 55 5.59 -17.54 7.78
C PHE A 55 5.27 -18.37 9.02
N MET A 56 6.18 -19.25 9.41
CA MET A 56 6.05 -20.10 10.60
C MET A 56 6.96 -19.62 11.72
N CYS A 57 6.41 -19.48 12.91
CA CYS A 57 7.19 -19.34 14.13
C CYS A 57 7.66 -20.74 14.53
N MET A 58 8.97 -20.96 14.56
CA MET A 58 9.54 -22.17 15.13
C MET A 58 10.03 -21.81 16.53
N THR A 59 9.11 -21.76 17.48
CA THR A 59 9.41 -21.92 18.92
C THR A 59 9.77 -23.37 19.21
#